data_AF-A0A0L7R2G3-F1
#
_entry.id   AF-A0A0L7R2G3-F1
#
_cell.length_a   1.000
_cell.length_b   1.000
_cell.length_c   1.000
_cell.angle_alpha   90.00
_cell.angle_beta   90.00
_cell.angle_gamma   90.00
#
_symmetry.space_group_name_H-M   'P 1'
#
loop_
_entity.id
_entity.type
_entity.pdbx_description
1 polymer ?
#
loop_
_entity_poly.entity_id
_entity_poly.type
_entity_poly.pdbx_seq_one_letter_code
_entity_poly.pdbx_strand_id
1 'polypeptide(L)'
;MVVEAGKNVTLNCPGVTENSLILMLEWRADGMQLLEYSSNTTTVWNHQNRVSLSLKNYSLQFHPVTAQDTGEYVCLVNSRSTPEAVVKLIVHGECSLLLTASLRPVPLS
;
A
#
# COMPACT_ATOMS: atom_id res chain seq x y z
N MET A 1 -5.12 -1.50 10.70
CA MET A 1 -4.75 -0.12 11.06
C MET A 1 -5.71 0.84 10.40
N VAL A 2 -6.13 1.90 11.11
CA VAL A 2 -7.00 2.95 10.58
C VAL A 2 -6.16 4.22 10.44
N VAL A 3 -6.18 4.87 9.26
CA VAL A 3 -5.33 6.04 8.95
C VAL A 3 -6.11 7.07 8.15
N GLU A 4 -5.76 8.34 8.30
CA GLU A 4 -6.29 9.42 7.47
C GLU A 4 -5.61 9.48 6.08
N ALA A 5 -6.36 9.80 5.03
CA ALA A 5 -5.81 10.06 3.71
C ALA A 5 -4.78 11.20 3.72
N GLY A 6 -3.80 11.15 2.84
CA GLY A 6 -2.71 12.12 2.75
C GLY A 6 -1.55 11.88 3.73
N LYS A 7 -1.62 10.86 4.60
CA LYS A 7 -0.52 10.48 5.49
C LYS A 7 0.45 9.51 4.83
N ASN A 8 1.69 9.51 5.29
CA ASN A 8 2.63 8.45 4.98
C ASN A 8 2.39 7.26 5.91
N VAL A 9 2.43 6.06 5.36
CA VAL A 9 2.15 4.83 6.10
C VAL A 9 3.21 3.79 5.79
N THR A 10 3.66 3.08 6.81
CA THR A 10 4.54 1.92 6.68
C THR A 10 3.80 0.68 7.17
N LEU A 11 3.66 -0.33 6.31
CA LEU A 11 3.17 -1.65 6.69
C LEU A 11 4.37 -2.59 6.84
N ASN A 12 4.61 -3.05 8.06
CA ASN A 12 5.67 -4.03 8.32
C ASN A 12 5.28 -5.38 7.72
N CYS A 13 6.22 -6.06 7.08
CA CYS A 13 6.03 -7.42 6.60
C CYS A 13 6.01 -8.39 7.81
N PRO A 14 4.88 -9.06 8.10
CA PRO A 14 4.79 -9.94 9.26
C PRO A 14 5.81 -11.09 9.19
N GLY A 15 6.48 -11.37 10.31
CA GLY A 15 7.51 -12.41 10.39
C GLY A 15 8.89 -12.01 9.84
N VAL A 16 9.02 -10.83 9.23
CA VAL A 16 10.30 -10.31 8.73
C VAL A 16 10.92 -9.34 9.73
N THR A 17 12.23 -9.50 9.93
CA THR A 17 13.08 -8.65 10.76
C THR A 17 14.30 -8.21 9.98
N GLU A 18 15.09 -7.28 10.53
CA GLU A 18 16.36 -6.82 9.92
C GLU A 18 17.40 -7.93 9.73
N ASN A 19 17.28 -9.04 10.45
CA ASN A 19 18.19 -10.19 10.37
C ASN A 19 17.67 -11.29 9.42
N SER A 20 16.54 -11.06 8.75
CA SER A 20 15.92 -12.05 7.87
C SER A 20 16.67 -12.14 6.54
N LEU A 21 16.96 -13.37 6.08
CA LEU A 21 17.54 -13.62 4.76
C LEU A 21 16.41 -13.64 3.71
N ILE A 22 16.23 -12.52 3.02
CA ILE A 22 15.20 -12.34 1.99
C ILE A 22 15.85 -12.37 0.61
N LEU A 23 15.50 -13.37 -0.19
CA LEU A 23 15.93 -13.50 -1.59
C LEU A 23 14.86 -12.98 -2.55
N MET A 24 13.59 -13.24 -2.19
CA MET A 24 12.42 -12.82 -2.94
C MET A 24 11.34 -12.37 -1.97
N LEU A 25 10.63 -11.29 -2.32
CA LEU A 25 9.50 -10.81 -1.54
C LEU A 25 8.45 -10.21 -2.46
N GLU A 26 7.19 -10.48 -2.16
CA GLU A 26 6.06 -9.94 -2.90
C GLU A 26 5.08 -9.31 -1.92
N TRP A 27 4.66 -8.08 -2.19
CA TRP A 27 3.50 -7.48 -1.53
C TRP A 27 2.30 -7.54 -2.45
N ARG A 28 1.16 -7.97 -1.93
CA ARG A 28 -0.14 -7.93 -2.61
C ARG A 28 -1.16 -7.12 -1.82
N ALA A 29 -2.05 -6.42 -2.51
CA ALA A 29 -3.28 -5.86 -1.97
C ALA A 29 -4.47 -6.56 -2.63
N ASP A 30 -5.38 -7.09 -1.81
CA ASP A 30 -6.61 -7.75 -2.27
C ASP A 30 -6.35 -8.79 -3.37
N GLY A 31 -5.23 -9.52 -3.23
CA GLY A 31 -4.79 -10.55 -4.16
C GLY A 31 -4.00 -10.06 -5.39
N MET A 32 -3.94 -8.76 -5.64
CA MET A 32 -3.17 -8.16 -6.75
C MET A 32 -1.76 -7.79 -6.33
N GLN A 33 -0.78 -8.12 -7.17
CA GLN A 33 0.63 -7.82 -6.95
C GLN A 33 0.90 -6.31 -7.02
N LEU A 34 1.46 -5.76 -5.95
CA LEU A 34 1.82 -4.35 -5.83
C LEU A 34 3.28 -4.11 -6.17
N LEU A 35 4.15 -4.92 -5.56
CA LEU A 35 5.59 -4.85 -5.77
C LEU A 35 6.24 -6.19 -5.47
N GLU A 36 7.45 -6.31 -5.99
CA GLU A 36 8.29 -7.49 -5.88
C GLU A 36 9.71 -7.02 -5.71
N TYR A 37 10.41 -7.64 -4.77
CA TYR A 37 11.84 -7.56 -4.62
C TYR A 37 12.46 -8.90 -5.00
N SER A 38 13.37 -8.87 -5.96
CA SER A 38 14.12 -10.04 -6.41
C SER A 38 15.42 -9.58 -7.07
N SER A 39 16.48 -10.39 -6.96
CA SER A 39 17.78 -10.10 -7.59
C SER A 39 18.32 -8.70 -7.27
N ASN A 40 18.13 -8.24 -6.02
CA ASN A 40 18.48 -6.89 -5.54
C ASN A 40 17.78 -5.72 -6.24
N THR A 41 16.67 -5.99 -6.93
CA THR A 41 15.86 -4.97 -7.61
C THR A 41 14.44 -4.98 -7.06
N THR A 42 13.81 -3.80 -7.04
CA THR A 42 12.39 -3.66 -6.69
C THR A 42 11.62 -3.27 -7.93
N THR A 43 10.61 -4.06 -8.29
CA THR A 43 9.64 -3.74 -9.34
C THR A 43 8.33 -3.34 -8.66
N VAL A 44 7.76 -2.21 -9.06
CA VAL A 44 6.49 -1.70 -8.52
C VAL A 44 5.47 -1.66 -9.66
N TRP A 45 4.32 -2.28 -9.45
CA TRP A 45 3.20 -2.25 -10.40
C TRP A 45 2.23 -1.15 -10.01
N ASN A 46 1.87 -0.31 -10.98
CA ASN A 46 0.61 0.43 -11.05
C ASN A 46 0.17 1.24 -9.81
N HIS A 47 1.09 1.93 -9.12
CA HIS A 47 0.77 2.74 -7.93
C HIS A 47 1.26 4.21 -7.99
N GLN A 48 1.28 4.83 -9.18
CA GLN A 48 1.48 6.29 -9.36
C GLN A 48 2.72 6.86 -8.63
N ASN A 49 3.77 6.07 -8.45
CA ASN A 49 4.98 6.42 -7.66
C ASN A 49 4.73 6.74 -6.16
N ARG A 50 3.57 6.36 -5.59
CA ARG A 50 3.26 6.57 -4.16
C ARG A 50 3.68 5.41 -3.27
N VAL A 51 4.19 4.32 -3.84
CA VAL A 51 4.52 3.09 -3.12
C VAL A 51 5.99 2.74 -3.31
N SER A 52 6.67 2.39 -2.23
CA SER A 52 8.05 1.93 -2.22
C SER A 52 8.28 0.80 -1.22
N LEU A 53 9.44 0.15 -1.31
CA LEU A 53 9.88 -0.89 -0.39
C LEU A 53 11.06 -0.37 0.44
N SER A 54 10.97 -0.48 1.77
CA SER A 54 12.12 -0.24 2.64
C SER A 54 13.04 -1.46 2.68
N LEU A 55 14.26 -1.37 2.18
CA LEU A 55 15.21 -2.50 2.21
C LEU A 55 15.75 -2.84 3.61
N LYS A 56 15.47 -2.02 4.63
CA LYS A 56 15.89 -2.30 6.01
C LYS A 56 15.12 -3.47 6.63
N ASN A 57 13.81 -3.52 6.38
CA ASN A 57 12.90 -4.48 7.00
C ASN A 57 11.81 -4.97 6.03
N TYR A 58 12.00 -4.71 4.74
CA TYR A 58 11.09 -5.07 3.65
C TYR A 58 9.64 -4.61 3.86
N SER A 59 9.47 -3.48 4.57
CA SER A 59 8.17 -2.87 4.79
C SER A 59 7.68 -2.13 3.55
N LEU A 60 6.38 -2.27 3.27
CA LEU A 60 5.68 -1.51 2.25
C LEU A 60 5.46 -0.08 2.76
N GLN A 61 5.85 0.92 1.97
CA GLN A 61 5.72 2.33 2.33
C GLN A 61 4.81 3.05 1.33
N PHE A 62 3.86 3.80 1.87
CA PHE A 62 2.98 4.70 1.13
C PHE A 62 3.36 6.16 1.38
N HIS A 63 3.41 6.95 0.31
CA HIS A 63 3.80 8.36 0.29
C HIS A 63 2.97 9.19 -0.71
N PRO A 64 1.77 9.65 -0.37
CA PRO A 64 0.93 9.32 0.79
C PRO A 64 -0.09 8.21 0.48
N VAL A 65 -0.88 7.79 1.49
CA VAL A 65 -2.09 6.97 1.30
C VAL A 65 -3.29 7.80 0.82
N THR A 66 -4.21 7.13 0.13
CA THR A 66 -5.51 7.62 -0.32
C THR A 66 -6.61 6.67 0.16
N ALA A 67 -7.87 7.10 0.15
CA ALA A 67 -9.00 6.25 0.54
C ALA A 67 -9.07 4.93 -0.26
N GLN A 68 -8.59 4.94 -1.51
CA GLN A 68 -8.54 3.77 -2.39
C GLN A 68 -7.51 2.71 -1.97
N ASP A 69 -6.54 3.08 -1.13
CA ASP A 69 -5.55 2.14 -0.58
C ASP A 69 -6.12 1.36 0.64
N THR A 70 -7.44 1.40 0.86
CA THR A 70 -8.11 0.54 1.85
C THR A 70 -8.19 -0.88 1.31
N GLY A 71 -7.69 -1.86 2.07
CA GLY A 71 -7.69 -3.25 1.63
C GLY A 71 -6.94 -4.19 2.59
N GLU A 72 -6.84 -5.44 2.18
CA GLU A 72 -6.06 -6.48 2.84
C GLU A 72 -4.72 -6.68 2.14
N TYR A 73 -3.65 -6.55 2.91
CA TYR A 73 -2.28 -6.60 2.42
C TYR A 73 -1.60 -7.85 2.94
N VAL A 74 -0.89 -8.54 2.05
CA VAL A 74 -0.08 -9.71 2.40
C VAL A 74 1.33 -9.56 1.88
N CYS A 75 2.28 -10.04 2.68
CA CYS A 75 3.69 -10.10 2.33
C CYS A 75 4.08 -11.58 2.19
N LEU A 76 4.51 -11.98 1.00
CA LEU A 76 4.97 -13.33 0.69
C LEU A 76 6.49 -13.31 0.58
N VAL A 77 7.14 -14.24 1.26
CA VAL A 77 8.59 -14.23 1.43
C VAL A 77 9.18 -15.52 0.89
N ASN A 78 10.26 -15.43 0.12
CA ASN A 78 11.02 -16.55 -0.42
C ASN A 78 10.14 -17.62 -1.08
N SER A 79 9.23 -17.16 -1.96
CA SER A 79 8.30 -18.00 -2.73
C SER A 79 7.33 -18.85 -1.89
N ARG A 80 7.09 -18.49 -0.62
CA ARG A 80 6.01 -19.10 0.17
C ARG A 80 4.65 -18.74 -0.43
N SER A 81 3.76 -19.73 -0.53
CA SER A 81 2.38 -19.55 -1.01
C SER A 81 1.44 -19.00 0.07
N THR A 82 1.82 -19.11 1.35
CA THR A 82 1.02 -18.67 2.49
C THR A 82 1.73 -17.51 3.22
N PRO A 83 1.06 -16.37 3.45
CA PRO A 83 1.63 -15.29 4.25
C PRO A 83 1.63 -15.65 5.74
N GLU A 84 2.53 -15.05 6.50
CA GLU A 84 2.57 -15.19 7.96
C GLU A 84 1.32 -14.59 8.62
N ALA A 85 0.88 -13.42 8.13
CA ALA A 85 -0.35 -12.77 8.55
C ALA A 85 -0.90 -11.84 7.47
N VAL A 86 -2.17 -11.47 7.60
CA VAL A 86 -2.85 -10.47 6.77
C VAL A 86 -2.87 -9.13 7.50
N VAL A 87 -2.44 -8.05 6.82
CA VAL A 87 -2.46 -6.68 7.34
C VAL A 87 -3.67 -5.96 6.76
N LYS A 88 -4.65 -5.62 7.59
CA LYS A 88 -5.81 -4.83 7.17
C LYS A 88 -5.53 -3.33 7.29
N LEU A 89 -5.57 -2.59 6.20
CA LEU A 89 -5.43 -1.13 6.17
C LEU A 89 -6.80 -0.51 5.85
N ILE A 90 -7.22 0.45 6.66
CA ILE A 90 -8.44 1.24 6.45
C ILE A 90 -8.03 2.70 6.38
N VAL A 91 -8.25 3.34 5.23
CA VAL A 91 -7.92 4.74 5.02
C VAL A 91 -9.21 5.56 4.95
N HIS A 92 -9.40 6.48 5.89
CA HIS A 92 -10.56 7.38 5.92
C HIS A 92 -10.18 8.79 5.45
N GLY A 93 -11.15 9.52 4.92
CA GLY A 93 -10.96 10.88 4.41
C GLY A 93 -11.65 11.06 3.07
N GLU A 94 -11.87 12.31 2.69
CA GLU A 94 -12.49 12.68 1.42
C GLU A 94 -11.71 12.04 0.25
N CYS A 95 -12.37 11.16 -0.49
CA CYS A 95 -11.90 10.77 -1.81
C CYS A 95 -12.00 12.02 -2.68
N SER A 96 -10.88 12.73 -2.90
CA SER A 96 -10.82 14.02 -3.60
C SER A 96 -11.16 13.96 -5.09
N LEU A 97 -11.82 12.89 -5.54
CA LEU A 97 -12.33 12.68 -6.88
C LEU A 97 -13.44 13.68 -7.30
N LEU A 98 -13.92 14.56 -6.40
CA LEU A 98 -14.98 15.54 -6.72
C LEU A 98 -14.75 16.92 -6.04
N LEU A 99 -13.84 17.74 -6.59
CA LEU A 99 -13.90 19.20 -6.41
C LEU A 99 -13.97 19.96 -7.75
N THR A 100 -14.43 19.33 -8.83
CA THR A 100 -14.75 20.00 -10.11
C THR A 100 -16.24 20.02 -10.46
N ALA A 101 -17.12 19.48 -9.62
CA ALA A 101 -18.55 19.75 -9.74
C ALA A 101 -18.84 21.14 -9.15
N SER A 102 -18.63 22.16 -9.97
CA SER A 102 -19.05 23.54 -9.70
C SER A 102 -20.54 23.56 -9.32
N LEU A 103 -20.84 23.69 -8.03
CA LEU A 103 -22.17 24.06 -7.56
C LEU A 103 -22.43 25.51 -8.03
N ARG A 104 -23.01 25.67 -9.21
CA ARG A 104 -23.67 26.93 -9.57
C ARG A 104 -25.00 26.99 -8.81
N PRO A 105 -25.24 28.01 -7.98
CA PRO A 105 -26.57 28.21 -7.40
C PRO A 105 -27.57 28.47 -8.53
N VAL A 106 -28.70 27.75 -8.54
CA VAL A 106 -29.85 28.07 -9.38
C VAL A 106 -30.52 29.31 -8.77
N PRO A 107 -30.69 30.43 -9.50
CA PRO A 107 -31.46 31.55 -8.99
C PRO A 107 -32.93 31.16 -8.88
N LEU A 108 -33.53 31.40 -7.70
CA LEU A 108 -34.97 31.33 -7.51
C LEU A 108 -35.58 32.54 -8.24
N SER A 109 -36.41 32.27 -9.25
CA SER A 109 -37.25 33.24 -9.96
C SER A 109 -38.51 33.56 -9.17
#